data_AF-A0A3B0SIT3-F1
#
_entry.id   AF-A0A3B0SIT3-F1
#
_cell.length_a   1.000
_cell.length_b   1.000
_cell.length_c   1.000
_cell.angle_alpha   90.00
_cell.angle_beta   90.00
_cell.angle_gamma   90.00
#
_symmetry.space_group_name_H-M   'P 1'
#
loop_
_entity.id
_entity.type
_entity.pdbx_description
1 polymer ?
#
loop_
_entity_poly.entity_id
_entity_poly.type
_entity_poly.pdbx_seq_one_letter_code
_entity_poly.pdbx_strand_id
1 'polypeptide(L)'
;MDLLDQKILNILQEDAMQPVAEIAERIGSSKSVCWRRIQRLQDAGIIKSRVALLDHNKVGLDVILFAQVKMTAHGRKVLPNFIAIIKDIPQILECYTLMGNVDFLLKIV
;
A
#
# COMPACT_ATOMS: atom_id res chain seq x y z
N MET A 1 -8.48 -9.42 -14.98
CA MET A 1 -9.33 -8.89 -13.88
C MET A 1 -10.61 -8.39 -14.50
N ASP A 2 -11.77 -8.82 -14.00
CA ASP A 2 -13.08 -8.41 -14.53
C ASP A 2 -13.78 -7.37 -13.63
N LEU A 3 -14.98 -6.93 -14.02
CA LEU A 3 -15.76 -5.94 -13.26
C LEU A 3 -16.13 -6.42 -11.85
N LEU A 4 -16.29 -7.73 -11.66
CA LEU A 4 -16.68 -8.30 -10.37
C LEU A 4 -15.47 -8.30 -9.42
N ASP A 5 -14.29 -8.63 -9.95
CA ASP A 5 -13.02 -8.49 -9.22
C ASP A 5 -12.80 -7.03 -8.77
N GLN A 6 -13.05 -6.04 -9.66
CA GLN A 6 -12.92 -4.62 -9.32
C GLN A 6 -13.86 -4.20 -8.18
N LYS A 7 -15.13 -4.63 -8.22
CA LYS A 7 -16.09 -4.35 -7.14
C LYS A 7 -15.65 -4.97 -5.81
N ILE A 8 -15.16 -6.21 -5.82
CA ILE A 8 -14.61 -6.86 -4.63
C ILE A 8 -13.44 -6.05 -4.07
N LEU A 9 -12.51 -5.61 -4.92
CA LEU A 9 -11.33 -4.86 -4.47
C LEU A 9 -11.71 -3.50 -3.88
N ASN A 10 -12.64 -2.76 -4.48
CA ASN A 10 -13.11 -1.48 -3.95
C ASN A 10 -13.71 -1.65 -2.55
N ILE A 11 -14.56 -2.66 -2.38
CA ILE A 11 -15.18 -2.96 -1.08
C ILE A 11 -14.11 -3.31 -0.03
N LEU A 12 -13.15 -4.18 -0.38
CA LEU A 12 -12.09 -4.59 0.54
C LEU A 12 -11.07 -3.48 0.84
N GLN A 13 -10.88 -2.51 -0.05
CA GLN A 13 -10.02 -1.34 0.19
C GLN A 13 -10.66 -0.35 1.15
N GLU A 14 -12.00 -0.24 1.15
CA GLU A 14 -12.75 0.55 2.13
C GLU A 14 -12.77 -0.15 3.49
N ASP A 15 -13.11 -1.45 3.52
CA ASP A 15 -13.16 -2.25 4.74
C ASP A 15 -12.82 -3.71 4.45
N ALA A 16 -11.61 -4.11 4.83
CA ALA A 16 -11.11 -5.46 4.64
C ALA A 16 -11.71 -6.50 5.62
N MET A 17 -12.48 -6.06 6.63
CA MET A 17 -13.13 -6.93 7.62
C MET A 17 -14.53 -7.38 7.20
N GLN A 18 -15.07 -6.87 6.10
CA GLN A 18 -16.43 -7.21 5.67
C GLN A 18 -16.61 -8.72 5.46
N PRO A 19 -17.66 -9.33 6.02
CA PRO A 19 -17.97 -10.73 5.78
C PRO A 19 -18.17 -11.00 4.29
N VAL A 20 -17.56 -12.07 3.79
CA VAL A 20 -17.66 -12.45 2.36
C VAL A 20 -19.09 -12.62 1.88
N ALA A 21 -20.02 -12.98 2.77
CA ALA A 21 -21.45 -13.06 2.45
C ALA A 21 -22.05 -11.70 2.08
N GLU A 22 -21.71 -10.65 2.82
CA GLU A 22 -22.19 -9.28 2.56
C GLU A 22 -21.57 -8.70 1.29
N ILE A 23 -20.28 -8.96 1.07
CA ILE A 23 -19.60 -8.57 -0.18
C ILE A 23 -20.31 -9.24 -1.37
N ALA A 24 -20.62 -10.53 -1.25
CA ALA A 24 -21.29 -11.29 -2.30
C ALA A 24 -22.68 -10.75 -2.62
N GLU A 25 -23.47 -10.40 -1.60
CA GLU A 25 -24.78 -9.77 -1.73
C GLU A 25 -24.69 -8.42 -2.46
N ARG A 26 -23.78 -7.53 -2.03
CA ARG A 26 -23.56 -6.20 -2.63
C ARG A 26 -23.20 -6.26 -4.11
N ILE A 27 -22.48 -7.29 -4.54
CA ILE A 27 -22.02 -7.44 -5.93
C ILE A 27 -22.92 -8.36 -6.77
N GLY A 28 -24.01 -8.89 -6.21
CA GLY A 28 -24.95 -9.77 -6.91
C GLY A 28 -24.35 -11.13 -7.28
N SER A 29 -23.53 -11.72 -6.40
CA SER A 29 -22.89 -13.03 -6.61
C SER A 29 -23.16 -13.99 -5.46
N SER A 30 -22.92 -15.28 -5.67
CA SER A 30 -22.97 -16.24 -4.56
C SER A 30 -21.75 -16.10 -3.65
N LYS A 31 -21.91 -16.42 -2.36
CA LYS A 31 -20.81 -16.43 -1.37
C LYS A 31 -19.62 -17.26 -1.84
N SER A 32 -19.86 -18.43 -2.46
CA SER A 32 -18.79 -19.33 -2.93
C SER A 32 -18.02 -18.75 -4.12
N VAL A 33 -18.69 -18.05 -5.04
CA VAL A 33 -18.06 -17.36 -6.18
C VAL A 33 -17.22 -16.18 -5.68
N CYS A 34 -17.77 -15.35 -4.79
CA CYS A 34 -17.04 -14.22 -4.21
C CYS A 34 -15.79 -14.68 -3.45
N TRP A 35 -15.91 -15.72 -2.61
CA TRP A 35 -14.80 -16.27 -1.84
C TRP A 35 -13.66 -16.76 -2.74
N ARG A 36 -13.98 -17.56 -3.77
CA ARG A 36 -12.98 -18.10 -4.71
C ARG A 36 -12.24 -16.97 -5.45
N ARG A 37 -12.94 -15.89 -5.79
CA ARG A 37 -12.34 -14.73 -6.44
C ARG A 37 -11.40 -13.98 -5.50
N ILE A 38 -11.81 -13.73 -4.26
CA ILE A 38 -10.95 -13.12 -3.23
C ILE A 38 -9.67 -13.95 -3.07
N GLN A 39 -9.80 -15.27 -2.93
CA GLN A 39 -8.65 -16.15 -2.79
C GLN A 39 -7.72 -16.08 -4.01
N ARG A 40 -8.28 -16.14 -5.24
CA ARG A 40 -7.49 -15.98 -6.47
C ARG A 40 -6.76 -14.62 -6.52
N LEU A 41 -7.39 -13.53 -6.08
CA LEU A 41 -6.78 -12.20 -6.03
C LEU A 41 -5.64 -12.13 -5.00
N GLN A 42 -5.73 -12.88 -3.90
CA GLN A 42 -4.65 -13.03 -2.93
C GLN A 42 -3.51 -13.89 -3.49
N ASP A 43 -3.83 -15.06 -4.04
CA ASP A 43 -2.83 -15.99 -4.59
C ASP A 43 -2.07 -15.37 -5.76
N ALA A 44 -2.71 -14.50 -6.55
CA ALA A 44 -2.09 -13.73 -7.61
C ALA A 44 -1.26 -12.51 -7.12
N GLY A 45 -1.23 -12.25 -5.81
CA GLY A 45 -0.51 -11.11 -5.22
C GLY A 45 -1.14 -9.74 -5.50
N ILE A 46 -2.37 -9.69 -6.04
CA ILE A 46 -3.12 -8.44 -6.25
C ILE A 46 -3.52 -7.85 -4.89
N ILE A 47 -4.05 -8.70 -4.00
CA ILE A 47 -4.23 -8.34 -2.59
C ILE A 47 -2.93 -8.68 -1.87
N LYS A 48 -2.10 -7.66 -1.63
CA LYS A 48 -0.78 -7.81 -1.00
C LYS A 48 -0.86 -8.09 0.51
N SER A 49 -1.78 -7.42 1.21
CA SER A 49 -1.95 -7.53 2.66
C SER A 49 -3.32 -7.03 3.10
N ARG A 50 -3.70 -7.37 4.33
CA ARG A 50 -4.77 -6.72 5.11
C ARG A 50 -4.15 -6.18 6.37
N VAL A 51 -4.35 -4.89 6.66
CA VAL A 51 -3.68 -4.19 7.76
C VAL A 51 -4.67 -3.34 8.53
N ALA A 52 -4.38 -3.11 9.81
CA ALA A 52 -5.05 -2.07 10.59
C ALA A 52 -4.37 -0.72 10.28
N LEU A 53 -5.16 0.31 9.99
CA LEU A 53 -4.68 1.68 9.85
C LEU A 53 -4.79 2.37 11.21
N LEU A 54 -3.66 2.78 11.77
CA LEU A 54 -3.59 3.45 13.06
C LEU A 54 -3.67 4.97 12.88
N ASP A 55 -4.31 5.65 13.82
CA ASP A 55 -4.25 7.10 13.95
C ASP A 55 -2.90 7.49 14.55
N HIS A 56 -2.04 8.12 13.75
CA HIS A 56 -0.67 8.46 14.12
C HIS A 56 -0.60 9.37 15.37
N ASN A 57 -1.54 10.31 15.52
CA ASN A 57 -1.58 11.20 16.69
C ASN A 57 -1.90 10.43 17.97
N LYS A 58 -2.79 9.45 17.89
CA LYS A 58 -3.18 8.64 19.07
C LYS A 58 -2.09 7.67 19.52
N VAL A 59 -1.09 7.42 18.68
CA VAL A 59 0.07 6.58 19.02
C VAL A 59 1.33 7.39 19.30
N GLY A 60 1.19 8.72 19.50
CA GLY A 60 2.29 9.61 19.87
C GLY A 60 3.22 9.98 18.72
N LEU A 61 2.77 9.84 17.48
CA LEU A 61 3.48 10.24 16.28
C LEU A 61 2.81 11.48 15.68
N ASP A 62 2.94 12.62 16.35
CA ASP A 62 2.12 13.82 16.09
C ASP A 62 2.52 14.61 14.84
N VAL A 63 3.64 14.26 14.20
CA VAL A 63 4.21 15.03 13.09
C VAL A 63 4.41 14.14 11.88
N ILE A 64 3.83 14.54 10.76
CA ILE A 64 4.18 13.97 9.45
C ILE A 64 5.05 14.97 8.72
N LEU A 65 6.20 14.50 8.24
CA LEU A 65 7.16 15.33 7.50
C LEU A 65 7.43 14.75 6.11
N PHE A 66 7.57 15.68 5.16
CA PHE A 66 7.92 15.37 3.78
C PHE A 66 9.34 15.85 3.50
N ALA A 67 10.27 14.91 3.31
CA ALA A 67 11.67 15.22 3.03
C ALA A 67 11.95 15.10 1.53
N GLN A 68 12.56 16.14 0.95
CA GLN A 68 13.04 16.13 -0.43
C GLN A 68 14.54 15.82 -0.42
N VAL A 69 14.94 14.76 -1.13
CA VAL A 69 16.33 14.31 -1.19
C VAL A 69 16.89 14.54 -2.59
N LYS A 70 18.00 15.27 -2.66
CA LYS A 70 18.80 15.44 -3.86
C LYS A 70 20.13 14.72 -3.68
N MET A 71 20.42 13.79 -4.58
CA MET A 71 21.64 13.01 -4.60
C MET A 71 22.76 13.84 -5.21
N THR A 72 23.88 13.99 -4.50
CA THR A 72 25.07 14.70 -4.98
C THR A 72 26.02 13.81 -5.76
N ALA A 73 25.90 12.48 -5.62
CA ALA A 73 26.76 11.50 -6.26
C ALA A 73 25.93 10.53 -7.13
N HIS A 74 26.39 10.32 -8.35
CA HIS A 74 25.79 9.38 -9.29
C HIS A 74 26.81 8.27 -9.59
N GLY A 75 26.57 7.08 -9.02
CA GLY A 75 27.39 5.90 -9.24
C GLY A 75 26.53 4.64 -9.14
N ARG A 76 26.92 3.56 -9.83
CA ARG A 76 26.13 2.32 -9.96
C ARG A 76 25.65 1.71 -8.63
N LYS A 77 26.37 1.93 -7.53
CA LYS A 77 26.03 1.39 -6.19
C LYS A 77 25.33 2.40 -5.27
N VAL A 78 25.33 3.69 -5.61
CA VAL A 78 24.84 4.74 -4.70
C VAL A 78 23.34 4.62 -4.48
N LEU A 79 22.57 4.46 -5.56
CA LEU A 79 21.12 4.35 -5.49
C LEU A 79 20.64 3.06 -4.79
N PRO A 80 21.16 1.85 -5.11
CA PRO A 80 20.81 0.64 -4.36
C PRO A 80 21.08 0.74 -2.86
N ASN A 81 22.23 1.32 -2.47
CA ASN A 81 22.57 1.50 -1.06
C ASN A 81 21.62 2.47 -0.36
N PHE A 82 21.27 3.59 -1.01
CA PHE A 82 20.31 4.55 -0.49
C PHE A 82 18.94 3.92 -0.25
N ILE A 83 18.42 3.16 -1.22
CA ILE A 83 17.13 2.46 -1.09
C ILE A 83 17.19 1.42 0.04
N ALA A 84 18.30 0.70 0.19
CA ALA A 84 18.46 -0.27 1.27
C ALA A 84 18.40 0.41 2.65
N ILE A 85 19.13 1.52 2.84
CA ILE A 85 19.11 2.28 4.08
C ILE A 85 17.70 2.81 4.40
N ILE A 86 17.00 3.36 3.40
CA ILE A 86 15.64 3.88 3.60
C ILE A 86 14.67 2.79 4.06
N LYS A 87 14.75 1.60 3.47
CA LYS A 87 13.85 0.50 3.82
C LYS A 87 14.02 0.01 5.26
N ASP A 88 15.20 0.21 5.86
CA ASP A 88 15.50 -0.19 7.22
C ASP A 88 15.07 0.86 8.27
N ILE A 89 14.59 2.03 7.85
CA ILE A 89 14.10 3.08 8.74
C ILE A 89 12.57 2.98 8.85
N PRO A 90 12.01 2.47 9.97
CA PRO A 90 10.58 2.20 10.10
C PRO A 90 9.69 3.45 10.06
N GLN A 91 10.25 4.62 10.37
CA GLN A 91 9.55 5.90 10.30
C GLN A 91 9.29 6.36 8.85
N ILE A 92 10.03 5.81 7.87
CA ILE A 92 9.79 6.13 6.45
C ILE A 92 8.65 5.24 5.94
N LEU A 93 7.47 5.85 5.78
CA LEU A 93 6.27 5.15 5.31
C LEU A 93 6.28 4.95 3.79
N GLU A 94 6.71 5.97 3.04
CA GLU A 94 6.70 5.97 1.58
C GLU A 94 7.95 6.67 1.03
N CYS A 95 8.46 6.17 -0.10
CA CYS A 95 9.58 6.75 -0.83
C CYS A 95 9.24 6.77 -2.33
N TYR A 96 9.22 7.95 -2.91
CA TYR A 96 8.87 8.19 -4.31
C TYR A 96 10.06 8.74 -5.06
N THR A 97 10.38 8.16 -6.22
CA THR A 97 11.31 8.79 -7.17
C THR A 97 10.60 9.91 -7.91
N LEU A 98 11.21 11.08 -7.96
CA LEU A 98 10.67 12.24 -8.69
C LEU A 98 11.53 12.54 -9.92
N MET A 99 10.89 13.16 -10.90
CA MET A 99 11.57 13.79 -12.04
C MET A 99 11.74 15.28 -11.75
N GLY A 100 12.92 15.84 -11.96
CA GLY A 100 13.18 17.28 -11.79
C GLY A 100 14.37 17.58 -10.87
N ASN A 101 14.23 18.59 -10.02
CA ASN A 101 15.33 19.12 -9.19
C ASN A 101 15.65 18.29 -7.94
N VAL A 102 14.81 17.31 -7.64
CA VAL A 102 14.85 16.44 -6.47
C VAL A 102 14.70 15.01 -6.97
N ASP A 103 15.49 14.10 -6.42
CA ASP A 103 15.49 12.70 -6.84
C ASP A 103 14.43 11.88 -6.08
N PHE A 104 14.22 12.18 -4.79
CA PHE A 104 13.26 11.45 -3.94
C PHE A 104 12.40 12.35 -3.06
N LEU A 105 11.16 11.92 -2.85
CA LEU A 105 10.27 12.43 -1.82
C LEU A 105 9.99 11.32 -0.80
N LEU A 106 10.27 11.60 0.46
CA LEU A 106 10.02 10.68 1.57
C LEU A 106 8.84 11.20 2.40
N LYS A 107 7.91 10.31 2.74
CA LYS A 107 6.86 10.57 3.74
C LYS A 107 7.25 9.86 5.02
N ILE A 108 7.38 10.63 6.09
CA ILE A 108 7.91 10.18 7.37
C ILE A 108 6.90 10.55 8.46
N VAL A 109 6.74 9.65 9.43
CA VAL A 109 5.84 9.78 10.59
C VAL A 109 6.63 9.76 11.90
#